data_AF-A0A7C6DK80-F1
#
_entry.id   AF-A0A7C6DK80-F1
#
_cell.length_a   1.000
_cell.length_b   1.000
_cell.length_c   1.000
_cell.angle_alpha   90.00
_cell.angle_beta   90.00
_cell.angle_gamma   90.00
#
_symmetry.space_group_name_H-M   'P 1'
#
loop_
_entity.id
_entity.type
_entity.pdbx_description
1 polymer ?
#
loop_
_entity_poly.entity_id
_entity_poly.type
_entity_poly.pdbx_seq_one_letter_code
_entity_poly.pdbx_strand_id
1 'polypeptide(L)'
;MLTLPALKIQQFAKEFYLLNLSAGDVERLVKFEVLGDAGMQGAKPRKSKPTGVNWGELEKRVGTSDKAFQRPIIRKKIDELAQYYTSCRENDALPAIPGSVILTTDQPVTFSAPSANPFLGLLQLTEEEGSLRALDGQHRLLALAALLHDPATSDEDR
;
A
#
# COMPACT_ATOMS: atom_id res chain seq x y z
N MET A 1 2.92 -19.85 3.29
CA MET A 1 3.91 -18.94 3.86
C MET A 1 4.65 -18.30 2.71
N LEU A 2 4.57 -16.96 2.60
CA LEU A 2 5.16 -16.22 1.50
C LEU A 2 6.64 -15.97 1.80
N THR A 3 7.53 -16.45 0.95
CA THR A 3 8.98 -16.30 1.12
C THR A 3 9.53 -15.32 0.08
N LEU A 4 10.18 -14.26 0.55
CA LEU A 4 10.66 -13.17 -0.30
C LEU A 4 12.12 -12.84 0.00
N PRO A 5 12.94 -12.48 -1.01
CA PRO A 5 14.22 -11.85 -0.79
C PRO A 5 14.04 -10.54 -0.01
N ALA A 6 14.85 -10.36 1.02
CA ALA A 6 14.80 -9.17 1.87
C ALA A 6 16.19 -8.70 2.30
N LEU A 7 16.33 -7.39 2.43
CA LEU A 7 17.44 -6.72 3.10
C LEU A 7 17.03 -6.39 4.53
N LYS A 8 17.75 -6.94 5.50
CA LYS A 8 17.61 -6.63 6.92
C LYS A 8 18.33 -5.32 7.23
N ILE A 9 17.59 -4.40 7.85
CA ILE A 9 18.06 -3.08 8.29
C ILE A 9 17.88 -3.01 9.80
N GLN A 10 18.89 -2.55 10.53
CA GLN A 10 18.78 -2.28 11.97
C GLN A 10 18.81 -0.78 12.23
N GLN A 11 17.79 -0.26 12.90
CA GLN A 11 17.66 1.15 13.23
C GLN A 11 17.06 1.30 14.63
N PHE A 12 17.73 2.07 15.51
CA PHE A 12 17.29 2.30 16.89
C PHE A 12 16.91 1.03 17.66
N ALA A 13 17.72 -0.04 17.54
CA ALA A 13 17.46 -1.36 18.13
C ALA A 13 16.17 -2.07 17.65
N LYS A 14 15.61 -1.63 16.52
CA LYS A 14 14.53 -2.31 15.80
C LYS A 14 15.04 -2.86 14.47
N GLU A 15 14.42 -3.96 14.04
CA GLU A 15 14.72 -4.61 12.77
C GLU A 15 13.64 -4.28 11.76
N PHE A 16 14.07 -3.87 10.57
CA PHE A 16 13.24 -3.62 9.41
C PHE A 16 13.69 -4.53 8.28
N TYR A 17 12.74 -4.87 7.41
CA TYR A 17 13.01 -5.70 6.24
C TYR A 17 12.55 -4.94 5.00
N LEU A 18 13.50 -4.61 4.13
CA LEU A 18 13.21 -4.06 2.81
C LEU A 18 13.02 -5.22 1.84
N LEU A 19 11.85 -5.28 1.22
CA LEU A 19 11.45 -6.34 0.30
C LEU A 19 10.49 -5.79 -0.75
N ASN A 20 10.28 -6.55 -1.82
CA ASN A 20 9.30 -6.22 -2.86
C ASN A 20 8.07 -7.11 -2.72
N LEU A 21 6.89 -6.50 -2.68
CA LEU A 21 5.61 -7.18 -2.81
C LEU A 21 5.06 -6.95 -4.22
N SER A 22 4.49 -7.98 -4.82
CA SER A 22 3.72 -7.81 -6.05
C SER A 22 2.44 -7.01 -5.77
N ALA A 23 1.83 -6.42 -6.80
CA ALA A 23 0.56 -5.73 -6.66
C ALA A 23 -0.54 -6.65 -6.07
N GLY A 24 -0.57 -7.92 -6.48
CA GLY A 24 -1.50 -8.92 -5.94
C GLY A 24 -1.21 -9.28 -4.48
N ASP A 25 0.06 -9.35 -4.07
CA ASP A 25 0.40 -9.56 -2.66
C ASP A 25 0.01 -8.36 -1.80
N VAL A 26 0.21 -7.14 -2.30
CA VAL A 26 -0.27 -5.93 -1.63
C VAL A 26 -1.79 -5.98 -1.44
N GLU A 27 -2.53 -6.34 -2.49
CA GLU A 27 -3.99 -6.40 -2.45
C GLU A 27 -4.50 -7.40 -1.41
N ARG A 28 -3.88 -8.59 -1.37
CA ARG A 28 -4.27 -9.69 -0.50
C ARG A 28 -3.81 -9.51 0.95
N LEU A 29 -2.57 -9.06 1.15
CA LEU A 29 -1.94 -9.06 2.48
C LEU A 29 -2.13 -7.74 3.23
N VAL A 30 -2.29 -6.61 2.53
CA VAL A 30 -2.37 -5.29 3.19
C VAL A 30 -3.81 -4.93 3.52
N LYS A 31 -4.10 -4.81 4.81
CA LYS A 31 -5.34 -4.25 5.32
C LYS A 31 -5.21 -2.75 5.53
N PHE A 32 -6.12 -1.99 4.96
CA PHE A 32 -6.24 -0.56 5.22
C PHE A 32 -7.22 -0.36 6.37
N GLU A 33 -6.71 0.10 7.51
CA GLU A 33 -7.53 0.44 8.68
C GLU A 33 -7.37 1.91 9.04
N VAL A 34 -8.41 2.49 9.62
CA VAL A 34 -8.46 3.87 10.09
C VAL A 34 -9.14 3.95 11.44
N LEU A 35 -8.69 4.91 12.26
CA LEU A 35 -9.14 5.06 13.64
C LEU A 35 -10.57 5.64 13.69
N GLY A 36 -11.52 4.81 14.18
CA GLY A 36 -12.92 5.19 14.46
C GLY A 36 -13.70 5.78 13.27
N ASP A 37 -14.78 6.52 13.56
CA ASP A 37 -15.64 7.21 12.57
C ASP A 37 -14.95 8.35 11.81
N ALA A 38 -13.69 8.67 12.14
CA ALA A 38 -12.88 9.64 11.41
C ALA A 38 -12.33 9.09 10.07
N GLY A 39 -12.77 7.89 9.69
CA GLY A 39 -12.08 7.00 8.75
C GLY A 39 -11.75 7.57 7.37
N MET A 40 -12.54 8.54 6.90
CA MET A 40 -12.29 9.23 5.63
C MET A 40 -12.62 10.71 5.80
N GLN A 41 -11.59 11.56 5.93
CA GLN A 41 -11.76 13.01 5.98
C GLN A 41 -11.74 13.60 4.56
N GLY A 42 -12.74 14.42 4.27
CA GLY A 42 -12.88 15.13 3.00
C GLY A 42 -14.33 15.11 2.50
N ALA A 43 -14.83 16.27 2.08
CA ALA A 43 -16.15 16.38 1.47
C ALA A 43 -16.27 15.46 0.24
N LYS A 44 -17.47 14.90 -0.01
CA LYS A 44 -17.78 14.24 -1.29
C LYS A 44 -17.34 15.14 -2.44
N PRO A 45 -16.55 14.65 -3.41
CA PRO A 45 -15.99 15.50 -4.45
C PRO A 45 -17.13 16.23 -5.19
N ARG A 46 -17.12 17.57 -5.13
CA ARG A 46 -17.95 18.41 -5.99
C ARG A 46 -17.37 18.34 -7.39
N LYS A 47 -17.99 17.55 -8.27
CA LYS A 47 -17.77 17.50 -9.74
C LYS A 47 -16.37 17.97 -10.18
N SER A 48 -15.31 17.31 -9.70
CA SER A 48 -13.98 17.42 -10.32
C SER A 48 -13.90 16.39 -11.44
N LYS A 49 -12.99 16.62 -12.41
CA LYS A 49 -12.70 15.67 -13.49
C LYS A 49 -12.61 14.24 -12.93
N PRO A 50 -13.20 13.23 -13.59
CA PRO A 50 -13.17 11.86 -13.10
C PRO A 50 -11.71 11.43 -12.95
N THR A 51 -11.31 11.11 -11.72
CA THR A 51 -9.94 10.71 -11.37
C THR A 51 -9.68 9.23 -11.63
N GLY A 52 -10.61 8.51 -12.25
CA GLY A 52 -10.58 7.05 -12.40
C GLY A 52 -10.83 6.29 -11.09
N VAL A 53 -10.84 6.97 -9.94
CA VAL A 53 -10.96 6.33 -8.63
C VAL A 53 -12.40 5.85 -8.36
N ASN A 54 -12.59 4.54 -8.27
CA ASN A 54 -13.84 3.94 -7.79
C ASN A 54 -13.94 4.02 -6.25
N TRP A 55 -14.41 5.16 -5.76
CA TRP A 55 -14.56 5.42 -4.32
C TRP A 55 -15.45 4.40 -3.60
N GLY A 56 -16.46 3.84 -4.28
CA GLY A 56 -17.38 2.88 -3.67
C GLY A 56 -16.72 1.53 -3.34
N GLU A 57 -15.77 1.09 -4.16
CA GLU A 57 -14.98 -0.12 -3.91
C GLU A 57 -13.82 0.15 -2.94
N LEU A 58 -13.17 1.30 -3.09
CA LEU A 58 -12.08 1.70 -2.21
C LEU A 58 -12.56 1.85 -0.75
N GLU A 59 -13.75 2.41 -0.53
CA GLU A 59 -14.34 2.54 0.81
C GLU A 59 -14.63 1.17 1.44
N LYS A 60 -15.05 0.16 0.66
CA LYS A 60 -15.27 -1.20 1.19
C LYS A 60 -13.98 -1.88 1.67
N ARG A 61 -12.83 -1.49 1.12
CA ARG A 61 -11.51 -2.02 1.50
C ARG A 61 -10.92 -1.36 2.75
N VAL A 62 -11.43 -0.19 3.12
CA VAL A 62 -10.98 0.55 4.30
C VAL A 62 -11.85 0.15 5.49
N GLY A 63 -11.28 -0.61 6.42
CA GLY A 63 -11.94 -0.98 7.67
C GLY A 63 -11.80 0.11 8.73
N THR A 64 -12.80 0.25 9.59
CA THR A 64 -12.69 1.04 10.83
C THR A 64 -12.26 0.13 11.99
N SER A 65 -11.33 0.60 12.80
CA SER A 65 -10.85 -0.13 13.98
C SER A 65 -10.46 0.84 15.09
N ASP A 66 -10.90 0.58 16.32
CA ASP A 66 -10.56 1.39 17.50
C ASP A 66 -9.09 1.22 17.94
N LYS A 67 -8.39 0.24 17.36
CA LYS A 67 -6.96 -0.03 17.58
C LYS A 67 -6.08 0.48 16.44
N ALA A 68 -6.66 1.11 15.42
CA ALA A 68 -5.91 1.62 14.28
C ALA A 68 -5.04 2.80 14.69
N PHE A 69 -3.72 2.68 14.52
CA PHE A 69 -2.77 3.79 14.71
C PHE A 69 -2.59 4.62 13.44
N GLN A 70 -3.30 4.26 12.37
CA GLN A 70 -3.19 4.89 11.06
C GLN A 70 -3.77 6.31 11.05
N ARG A 71 -3.19 7.17 10.21
CA ARG A 71 -3.71 8.53 10.00
C ARG A 71 -5.07 8.46 9.30
N PRO A 72 -5.95 9.46 9.49
CA PRO A 72 -7.16 9.57 8.69
C PRO A 72 -6.83 9.57 7.19
N ILE A 73 -7.64 8.86 6.41
CA ILE A 73 -7.50 8.87 4.95
C ILE A 73 -8.07 10.19 4.43
N ILE A 74 -7.28 10.91 3.63
CA ILE A 74 -7.66 12.20 3.05
C ILE A 74 -8.01 11.98 1.59
N ARG A 75 -9.30 12.10 1.24
CA ARG A 75 -9.78 11.81 -0.13
C ARG A 75 -9.06 12.62 -1.19
N LYS A 76 -8.97 13.93 -0.96
CA LYS A 76 -8.29 14.89 -1.83
C LYS A 76 -6.85 14.46 -2.16
N LYS A 77 -6.12 13.92 -1.17
CA LYS A 77 -4.72 13.50 -1.36
C LYS A 77 -4.62 12.25 -2.24
N ILE A 78 -5.58 11.33 -2.14
CA ILE A 78 -5.65 10.15 -3.02
C ILE A 78 -6.01 10.59 -4.44
N ASP A 79 -7.00 11.48 -4.60
CA ASP A 79 -7.36 12.03 -5.91
C ASP A 79 -6.17 12.73 -6.58
N GLU A 80 -5.44 13.56 -5.84
CA GLU A 80 -4.23 14.24 -6.34
C GLU A 80 -3.14 13.25 -6.78
N LEU A 81 -2.91 12.19 -6.00
CA LEU A 81 -1.95 11.14 -6.33
C LEU A 81 -2.40 10.31 -7.54
N ALA A 82 -3.68 9.95 -7.61
CA ALA A 82 -4.24 9.22 -8.75
C ALA A 82 -4.12 10.04 -10.04
N GLN A 83 -4.50 11.33 -9.99
CA GLN A 83 -4.32 12.26 -11.11
C GLN A 83 -2.86 12.38 -11.53
N TYR A 84 -1.94 12.51 -10.57
CA TYR A 84 -0.51 12.55 -10.84
C TYR A 84 -0.05 11.31 -11.63
N TYR A 85 -0.36 10.11 -11.15
CA TYR A 85 0.02 8.87 -11.83
C TYR A 85 -0.60 8.75 -13.22
N THR A 86 -1.88 9.09 -13.38
CA THR A 86 -2.55 9.09 -14.70
C THR A 86 -1.88 10.08 -15.65
N SER A 87 -1.58 11.31 -15.19
CA SER A 87 -0.90 12.31 -16.03
C SER A 87 0.53 11.89 -16.42
N CYS A 88 1.27 11.21 -15.55
CA CYS A 88 2.58 10.67 -15.88
C CYS A 88 2.46 9.63 -17.01
N ARG A 89 1.47 8.74 -16.93
CA ARG A 89 1.18 7.75 -17.98
C ARG A 89 0.80 8.41 -19.31
N GLU A 90 -0.12 9.37 -19.29
CA GLU A 90 -0.60 10.05 -20.51
C GLU A 90 0.50 10.85 -21.24
N ASN A 91 1.47 11.38 -20.50
CA ASN A 91 2.56 12.18 -21.06
C ASN A 91 3.85 11.38 -21.30
N ASP A 92 3.81 10.04 -21.19
CA ASP A 92 4.98 9.16 -21.23
C ASP A 92 6.14 9.64 -20.33
N ALA A 93 5.76 10.22 -19.19
CA ALA A 93 6.69 10.76 -18.21
C ALA A 93 6.94 9.72 -17.14
N LEU A 94 8.21 9.53 -16.77
CA LEU A 94 8.57 8.67 -15.64
C LEU A 94 7.90 9.22 -14.36
N PRO A 95 6.95 8.51 -13.74
CA PRO A 95 6.45 8.93 -12.45
C PRO A 95 7.61 8.89 -11.45
N ALA A 96 7.62 9.83 -10.50
CA ALA A 96 8.53 9.72 -9.38
C ALA A 96 8.33 8.34 -8.75
N ILE A 97 9.41 7.55 -8.61
CA ILE A 97 9.35 6.23 -7.99
C ILE A 97 8.61 6.39 -6.67
N PRO A 98 7.45 5.75 -6.47
CA PRO A 98 6.75 5.86 -5.22
C PRO A 98 7.72 5.39 -4.14
N GLY A 99 8.08 6.28 -3.22
CA GLY A 99 9.04 5.94 -2.17
C GLY A 99 8.56 4.72 -1.39
N SER A 100 9.44 4.15 -0.55
CA SER A 100 9.08 3.01 0.29
C SER A 100 7.83 3.28 1.14
N VAL A 101 7.04 2.22 1.34
CA VAL A 101 5.90 2.16 2.25
C VAL A 101 6.34 1.37 3.48
N ILE A 102 5.97 1.82 4.67
CA ILE A 102 6.30 1.10 5.90
C ILE A 102 5.09 0.26 6.28
N LEU A 103 5.28 -1.05 6.26
CA LEU A 103 4.27 -2.03 6.67
C LEU A 103 4.65 -2.62 8.03
N THR A 104 3.64 -2.98 8.79
CA THR A 104 3.75 -3.62 10.11
C THR A 104 2.89 -4.87 10.13
N THR A 105 3.23 -5.83 10.97
CA THR A 105 2.43 -7.03 11.16
C THR A 105 2.50 -7.46 12.62
N ASP A 106 1.39 -7.95 13.14
CA ASP A 106 1.33 -8.58 14.46
C ASP A 106 1.67 -10.08 14.39
N GLN A 107 1.83 -10.59 13.16
CA GLN A 107 2.13 -11.99 12.89
C GLN A 107 3.65 -12.24 12.97
N PRO A 108 4.08 -13.43 13.41
CA PRO A 108 5.49 -13.75 13.50
C PRO A 108 6.14 -13.73 12.11
N VAL A 109 7.30 -13.10 12.01
CA VAL A 109 8.14 -13.07 10.81
C VAL A 109 9.42 -13.85 11.05
N THR A 110 9.82 -14.67 10.07
CA THR A 110 11.07 -15.44 10.16
C THR A 110 12.03 -14.97 9.08
N PHE A 111 13.22 -14.54 9.47
CA PHE A 111 14.29 -14.16 8.55
C PHE A 111 15.41 -15.19 8.61
N SER A 112 15.80 -15.72 7.45
CA SER A 112 16.97 -16.59 7.31
C SER A 112 18.02 -15.92 6.42
N ALA A 113 19.26 -15.82 6.90
CA ALA A 113 20.40 -15.34 6.12
C ALA A 113 21.23 -16.56 5.65
N PRO A 114 20.97 -17.11 4.44
CA PRO A 114 21.66 -18.31 3.96
C PRO A 114 23.11 -18.03 3.53
N SER A 115 23.52 -16.77 3.49
CA SER A 115 24.84 -16.33 3.02
C SER A 115 25.70 -15.80 4.17
N ALA A 116 26.99 -15.60 3.90
CA ALA A 116 27.91 -14.95 4.84
C ALA A 116 27.53 -13.49 5.16
N ASN A 117 26.69 -12.84 4.34
CA ASN A 117 26.19 -11.51 4.61
C ASN A 117 24.92 -11.59 5.50
N PRO A 118 24.98 -11.16 6.78
CA PRO A 118 23.85 -11.27 7.70
C PRO A 118 22.69 -10.30 7.38
N PHE A 119 22.90 -9.35 6.46
CA PHE A 119 21.89 -8.38 6.05
C PHE A 119 21.06 -8.86 4.84
N LEU A 120 21.50 -9.88 4.11
CA LEU A 120 20.79 -10.38 2.93
C LEU A 120 20.23 -11.77 3.19
N GLY A 121 18.94 -11.94 2.97
CA GLY A 121 18.28 -13.22 3.25
C GLY A 121 16.88 -13.36 2.71
N LEU A 122 16.18 -14.37 3.22
CA LEU A 122 14.80 -14.68 2.89
C LEU A 122 13.92 -14.34 4.10
N LEU A 123 12.93 -13.48 3.89
CA LEU A 123 11.89 -13.21 4.87
C LEU A 123 10.67 -14.07 4.56
N GLN A 124 10.17 -14.76 5.59
CA GLN A 124 8.95 -15.53 5.54
C GLN A 124 7.84 -14.76 6.25
N LEU A 125 6.78 -14.48 5.51
CA LEU A 125 5.56 -13.84 5.97
C LEU A 125 4.41 -14.85 5.99
N THR A 126 3.43 -14.59 6.86
CA THR A 126 2.15 -15.30 6.75
C THR A 126 1.42 -14.89 5.45
N GLU A 127 0.60 -15.78 4.94
CA GLU A 127 -0.24 -15.53 3.77
C GLU A 127 -1.68 -15.18 4.12
N GLU A 128 -1.97 -15.06 5.42
CA GLU A 128 -3.29 -14.66 5.91
C GLU A 128 -3.66 -13.28 5.35
N GLU A 129 -4.88 -13.19 4.82
CA GLU A 129 -5.40 -11.95 4.24
C GLU A 129 -5.44 -10.83 5.28
N GLY A 130 -4.98 -9.65 4.89
CA GLY A 130 -4.93 -8.49 5.78
C GLY A 130 -3.97 -8.60 6.97
N SER A 131 -2.97 -9.49 6.90
CA SER A 131 -1.94 -9.66 7.93
C SER A 131 -0.94 -8.50 8.04
N LEU A 132 -0.86 -7.63 7.02
CA LEU A 132 -0.02 -6.44 7.00
C LEU A 132 -0.87 -5.17 7.19
N ARG A 133 -0.38 -4.20 7.95
CA ARG A 133 -0.98 -2.87 8.12
C ARG A 133 0.00 -1.78 7.69
N ALA A 134 -0.48 -0.77 6.97
CA ALA A 134 0.33 0.39 6.64
C ALA A 134 0.58 1.26 7.88
N LEU A 135 1.84 1.56 8.17
CA LEU A 135 2.26 2.55 9.18
C LEU A 135 2.55 3.91 8.53
N ASP A 136 3.19 3.88 7.36
CA ASP A 136 3.39 5.06 6.52
C ASP A 136 3.21 4.71 5.04
N GLY A 137 2.82 5.68 4.23
CA GLY A 137 2.60 5.50 2.79
C GLY A 137 1.19 5.02 2.41
N GLN A 138 0.24 5.00 3.36
CA GLN A 138 -1.14 4.53 3.12
C GLN A 138 -1.84 5.22 1.93
N HIS A 139 -1.72 6.55 1.77
CA HIS A 139 -2.36 7.27 0.66
C HIS A 139 -1.76 6.90 -0.70
N ARG A 140 -0.44 6.66 -0.74
CA ARG A 140 0.26 6.22 -1.96
C ARG A 140 -0.20 4.83 -2.37
N LEU A 141 -0.29 3.92 -1.40
CA LEU A 141 -0.73 2.55 -1.64
C LEU A 141 -2.20 2.49 -2.06
N LEU A 142 -3.08 3.30 -1.45
CA LEU A 142 -4.48 3.42 -1.83
C LEU A 142 -4.68 4.04 -3.21
N ALA A 143 -3.91 5.07 -3.58
CA ALA A 143 -3.98 5.67 -4.91
C ALA A 143 -3.55 4.67 -6.00
N LEU A 144 -2.47 3.91 -5.77
CA LEU A 144 -2.06 2.84 -6.68
C LEU A 144 -3.12 1.74 -6.78
N ALA A 145 -3.66 1.28 -5.64
CA ALA A 145 -4.72 0.28 -5.62
C ALA A 145 -5.97 0.75 -6.36
N ALA A 146 -6.35 2.03 -6.24
CA ALA A 146 -7.49 2.59 -6.96
C ALA A 146 -7.32 2.55 -8.48
N LEU A 147 -6.10 2.76 -8.99
CA LEU A 147 -5.81 2.74 -10.43
C LEU A 147 -5.72 1.32 -11.01
N LEU A 148 -5.32 0.33 -10.20
CA LEU A 148 -5.30 -1.08 -10.60
C LEU A 148 -6.70 -1.66 -10.82
N HIS A 149 -7.73 -1.11 -10.17
CA HIS A 149 -9.13 -1.56 -10.29
C HIS A 149 -9.97 -0.66 -11.20
N ASP A 150 -9.37 0.33 -11.87
CA ASP A 150 -10.11 1.15 -12.83
C ASP A 150 -10.40 0.33 -14.09
N PRO A 151 -11.68 0.08 -14.46
CA PRO A 151 -12.02 -0.69 -15.66
C PRO A 151 -11.51 -0.05 -16.95
N ALA A 152 -11.12 1.24 -16.95
CA ALA A 152 -10.46 1.86 -18.09
C ALA A 152 -8.99 1.38 -18.29
N THR A 153 -8.42 0.64 -17.33
CA THR A 153 -7.04 0.14 -17.37
C THR A 153 -6.94 -1.37 -17.60
N SER A 154 -8.07 -2.10 -17.65
CA SER A 154 -8.07 -3.56 -17.74
C SER A 154 -7.93 -4.15 -19.16
N ASP A 155 -7.95 -3.32 -20.21
CA ASP A 155 -8.06 -3.81 -21.61
C ASP A 155 -6.85 -3.55 -22.54
N GLU A 156 -5.74 -2.93 -22.09
CA GLU A 156 -4.64 -2.59 -23.02
C GLU A 156 -3.29 -3.31 -22.83
N ASP A 157 -3.05 -4.11 -21.79
CA ASP A 157 -1.76 -4.82 -21.64
C ASP A 157 -1.93 -6.31 -21.28
N ARG A 158 -2.30 -7.11 -22.27
CA ARG A 158 -2.06 -8.57 -22.31
C ARG A 158 -1.15 -8.92 -23.49
#